data_AF-A0A949Z970-F1
#
_entry.id   AF-A0A949Z970-F1
#
_cell.length_a   1.000
_cell.length_b   1.000
_cell.length_c   1.000
_cell.angle_alpha   90.00
_cell.angle_beta   90.00
_cell.angle_gamma   90.00
#
_symmetry.space_group_name_H-M   'P 1'
#
loop_
_entity.id
_entity.type
_entity.pdbx_description
1 polymer ?
#
loop_
_entity_poly.entity_id
_entity_poly.type
_entity_poly.pdbx_seq_one_letter_code
_entity_poly.pdbx_strand_id
1 'polypeptide(L)'
;MSRWIWIAGFILVIALDMGCSRPEPPSAIIQKAQAAGAGDLSGASEPSMAQWLSKHPETAREIEGMCKSVRPSAAANWKDTTEGRLCAASARVAFYAPSQTKGDERTFGVGTH
;
A
#
# COMPACT_ATOMS: atom_id res chain seq x y z
N MET A 1 41.39 -14.93 34.65
CA MET A 1 40.26 -15.68 34.05
C MET A 1 39.01 -14.80 34.07
N SER A 2 38.32 -14.75 32.93
CA SER A 2 36.89 -14.45 32.81
C SER A 2 36.38 -13.05 33.18
N ARG A 3 36.74 -11.99 32.42
CA ARG A 3 35.94 -10.74 32.40
C ARG A 3 35.79 -10.06 31.03
N TRP A 4 36.53 -10.48 29.99
CA TRP A 4 36.48 -9.83 28.66
C TRP A 4 35.67 -10.62 27.61
N ILE A 5 35.27 -11.86 27.90
CA ILE A 5 34.48 -12.71 27.00
C ILE A 5 33.02 -12.23 26.87
N TRP A 6 32.52 -11.44 27.83
CA TRP A 6 31.12 -11.00 27.86
C TRP A 6 30.83 -9.78 26.97
N ILE A 7 31.82 -8.96 26.64
CA ILE A 7 31.62 -7.74 25.84
C ILE A 7 31.63 -8.07 24.34
N ALA A 8 32.47 -9.03 23.92
CA ALA A 8 32.58 -9.43 22.53
C ALA A 8 31.34 -10.16 22.00
N GLY A 9 30.60 -10.87 22.87
CA GLY A 9 29.38 -11.58 22.47
C GLY A 9 28.18 -10.66 22.19
N PHE A 10 28.11 -9.50 22.84
CA PHE A 10 26.96 -8.60 22.73
C PHE A 10 27.01 -7.72 21.47
N ILE A 11 28.22 -7.41 20.97
CA ILE A 11 28.40 -6.57 19.77
C ILE A 11 28.13 -7.38 18.48
N LEU A 12 28.28 -8.70 18.49
CA LEU A 12 28.04 -9.53 17.30
C LEU A 12 26.55 -9.69 16.95
N VAL A 13 25.64 -9.49 17.91
CA VAL A 13 24.19 -9.65 17.68
C VAL A 13 23.55 -8.42 17.01
N ILE A 14 24.18 -7.24 17.09
CA ILE A 14 23.59 -5.98 16.58
C ILE A 14 23.86 -5.80 15.07
N ALA A 15 24.77 -6.58 14.47
CA ALA A 15 25.18 -6.40 13.07
C ALA A 15 24.31 -7.14 12.03
N LEU A 16 23.22 -7.81 12.44
CA LEU A 16 22.37 -8.60 11.53
C LEU A 16 21.10 -7.89 11.04
N ASP A 17 20.83 -6.66 11.47
CA ASP A 17 19.73 -5.83 10.95
C ASP A 17 20.13 -4.90 9.80
N MET A 18 21.22 -5.21 9.08
CA MET A 18 21.34 -4.75 7.69
C MET A 18 20.43 -5.63 6.83
N GLY A 19 19.12 -5.40 6.98
CA GLY A 19 18.07 -6.01 6.19
C GLY A 19 18.33 -5.73 4.72
N CYS A 20 19.02 -6.66 4.06
CA CYS A 20 19.04 -6.78 2.62
C CYS A 20 17.57 -6.87 2.19
N SER A 21 17.06 -5.81 1.57
CA SER A 21 15.72 -5.78 1.00
C SER A 21 15.63 -6.89 -0.03
N ARG A 22 15.12 -8.06 0.38
CA ARG A 22 14.76 -9.11 -0.57
C ARG A 22 13.76 -8.47 -1.54
N PRO A 23 13.92 -8.66 -2.86
CA PRO A 23 12.92 -8.22 -3.82
C PRO A 23 11.58 -8.82 -3.39
N GLU A 24 10.64 -7.97 -3.01
CA GLU A 24 9.29 -8.39 -2.65
C GLU A 24 8.67 -9.05 -3.88
N PRO A 25 8.19 -10.31 -3.78
CA PRO A 25 7.52 -10.93 -4.91
C PRO A 25 6.35 -10.05 -5.36
N PRO A 26 6.17 -9.81 -6.67
CA PRO A 26 5.19 -8.87 -7.17
C PRO A 26 3.79 -9.36 -6.81
N SER A 27 3.19 -8.72 -5.81
CA SER A 27 1.87 -9.09 -5.35
C SER A 27 0.79 -8.70 -6.35
N ALA A 28 -0.37 -9.36 -6.28
CA ALA A 28 -1.52 -9.01 -7.10
C ALA A 28 -1.92 -7.53 -6.96
N ILE A 29 -1.64 -6.91 -5.81
CA ILE A 29 -1.91 -5.49 -5.53
C ILE A 29 -0.97 -4.60 -6.37
N ILE A 30 0.33 -4.89 -6.38
CA ILE A 30 1.32 -4.16 -7.20
C ILE A 30 1.01 -4.34 -8.68
N GLN A 31 0.71 -5.57 -9.11
CA GLN A 31 0.37 -5.87 -10.51
C GLN A 31 -0.87 -5.12 -10.97
N LYS A 32 -1.87 -4.94 -10.10
CA LYS A 32 -3.08 -4.18 -10.43
C LYS A 32 -2.76 -2.71 -10.75
N ALA A 33 -1.91 -2.07 -9.95
CA ALA A 33 -1.46 -0.70 -10.21
C ALA A 33 -0.64 -0.63 -11.51
N GLN A 34 0.27 -1.58 -11.73
CA GLN A 34 1.09 -1.66 -12.94
C GLN A 34 0.26 -1.84 -14.21
N ALA A 35 -0.73 -2.74 -14.18
CA ALA A 35 -1.66 -2.98 -15.28
C ALA A 35 -2.54 -1.76 -15.58
N ALA A 36 -2.80 -0.91 -14.58
CA ALA A 36 -3.49 0.37 -14.73
C ALA A 36 -2.57 1.51 -15.22
N GLY A 37 -1.28 1.25 -15.46
CA GLY A 37 -0.34 2.21 -16.02
C GLY A 37 0.51 2.97 -15.00
N ALA A 38 0.62 2.48 -13.76
CA ALA A 38 1.45 3.12 -12.72
C ALA A 38 2.97 3.02 -12.98
N GLY A 39 3.38 2.11 -13.86
CA GLY A 39 4.80 1.81 -14.09
C GLY A 39 5.43 1.02 -12.92
N ASP A 40 6.76 0.95 -12.87
CA ASP A 40 7.45 0.29 -11.76
C ASP A 40 7.34 1.11 -10.46
N LEU A 41 6.99 0.43 -9.38
CA LEU A 41 6.72 0.99 -8.07
C LEU A 41 7.81 0.70 -7.04
N SER A 42 8.81 -0.13 -7.40
CA SER A 42 9.89 -0.57 -6.51
C SER A 42 10.62 0.60 -5.83
N GLY A 43 10.91 1.67 -6.58
CA GLY A 43 11.55 2.90 -6.10
C GLY A 43 10.60 4.06 -5.83
N ALA A 44 9.28 3.86 -5.97
CA ALA A 44 8.32 4.94 -5.79
C ALA A 44 8.10 5.25 -4.30
N SER A 45 7.99 6.53 -3.99
CA SER A 45 7.61 7.01 -2.66
C SER A 45 6.09 6.96 -2.48
N GLU A 46 5.60 6.81 -1.23
CA GLU A 46 4.15 6.85 -0.94
C GLU A 46 3.48 8.13 -1.49
N PRO A 47 4.04 9.35 -1.31
CA PRO A 47 3.45 10.56 -1.88
C PRO A 47 3.33 10.51 -3.41
N SER A 48 4.32 9.99 -4.12
CA SER A 48 4.28 9.84 -5.58
C SER A 48 3.18 8.87 -6.02
N MET A 49 3.04 7.74 -5.31
CA MET A 49 1.95 6.78 -5.54
C MET A 49 0.59 7.43 -5.28
N ALA A 50 0.44 8.18 -4.18
CA ALA A 50 -0.80 8.87 -3.86
C ALA A 50 -1.17 9.91 -4.93
N GLN A 51 -0.20 10.68 -5.42
CA GLN A 51 -0.41 11.65 -6.49
C GLN A 51 -0.90 10.99 -7.78
N TRP A 52 -0.33 9.84 -8.14
CA TRP A 52 -0.80 9.06 -9.29
C TRP A 52 -2.21 8.53 -9.03
N LEU A 53 -2.46 7.90 -7.88
CA LEU A 53 -3.76 7.35 -7.50
C LEU A 53 -4.87 8.41 -7.44
N SER A 54 -4.58 9.66 -7.07
CA SER A 54 -5.56 10.75 -7.12
C SER A 54 -6.09 11.03 -8.53
N LYS A 55 -5.31 10.70 -9.57
CA LYS A 55 -5.74 10.76 -10.98
C LYS A 55 -6.44 9.47 -11.45
N HIS A 56 -6.36 8.40 -10.65
CA HIS A 56 -6.94 7.09 -10.91
C HIS A 56 -7.80 6.63 -9.72
N PRO A 57 -8.89 7.35 -9.39
CA PRO A 57 -9.67 7.12 -8.17
C PRO A 57 -10.33 5.74 -8.12
N GLU A 58 -10.75 5.17 -9.26
CA GLU A 58 -11.27 3.79 -9.32
C GLU A 58 -10.20 2.78 -8.90
N THR A 59 -9.00 2.91 -9.48
CA THR A 59 -7.85 2.06 -9.13
C THR A 59 -7.48 2.19 -7.66
N ALA A 60 -7.55 3.40 -7.09
CA ALA A 60 -7.32 3.62 -5.66
C ALA A 60 -8.31 2.86 -4.78
N ARG A 61 -9.61 2.83 -5.14
CA ARG A 61 -10.62 2.09 -4.38
C ARG A 61 -10.45 0.58 -4.51
N GLU A 62 -10.16 0.08 -5.71
CA GLU A 62 -9.93 -1.35 -5.94
C GLU A 62 -8.72 -1.85 -5.15
N ILE A 63 -7.60 -1.11 -5.22
CA ILE A 63 -6.39 -1.41 -4.45
C ILE A 63 -6.68 -1.37 -2.96
N GLU A 64 -7.36 -0.34 -2.45
CA GLU A 64 -7.71 -0.28 -1.02
C GLU A 64 -8.60 -1.46 -0.59
N GLY A 65 -9.50 -1.92 -1.46
CA GLY A 65 -10.28 -3.13 -1.24
C GLY A 65 -9.41 -4.37 -1.05
N MET A 66 -8.39 -4.56 -1.90
CA MET A 66 -7.43 -5.66 -1.79
C MET A 66 -6.56 -5.53 -0.53
N CYS A 67 -6.08 -4.31 -0.25
CA CYS A 67 -5.24 -4.01 0.91
C CYS A 67 -5.92 -4.33 2.24
N LYS A 68 -7.24 -4.13 2.35
CA LYS A 68 -8.02 -4.48 3.55
C LYS A 68 -7.98 -5.96 3.88
N SER A 69 -7.87 -6.84 2.89
CA SER A 69 -7.80 -8.29 3.10
C SER A 69 -6.41 -8.75 3.55
N VAL A 70 -5.35 -8.06 3.13
CA VAL A 70 -3.96 -8.42 3.47
C VAL A 70 -3.51 -7.80 4.79
N ARG A 71 -3.96 -6.58 5.10
CA ARG A 71 -3.57 -5.82 6.29
C ARG A 71 -3.63 -6.60 7.62
N PRO A 72 -4.62 -7.50 7.88
CA PRO A 72 -4.68 -8.24 9.14
C PRO A 72 -3.61 -9.33 9.30
N SER A 73 -3.09 -9.88 8.20
CA SER A 73 -2.10 -10.97 8.19
C SER A 73 -0.70 -10.51 7.78
N ALA A 74 -0.54 -9.22 7.51
CA ALA A 74 0.71 -8.63 7.08
C ALA A 74 1.79 -8.68 8.18
N ALA A 75 3.05 -8.83 7.75
CA ALA A 75 4.21 -8.75 8.65
C ALA A 75 4.37 -7.34 9.23
N ALA A 76 5.07 -7.22 10.38
CA ALA A 76 5.25 -5.95 11.06
C ALA A 76 5.95 -4.88 10.21
N ASN A 77 6.87 -5.29 9.33
CA ASN A 77 7.60 -4.43 8.40
C ASN A 77 6.88 -4.19 7.07
N TRP A 78 5.65 -4.71 6.89
CA TRP A 78 4.92 -4.60 5.62
C TRP A 78 4.74 -3.15 5.17
N LYS A 79 4.58 -2.20 6.11
CA LYS A 79 4.45 -0.77 5.79
C LYS A 79 5.67 -0.21 5.05
N ASP A 80 6.84 -0.79 5.23
CA ASP A 80 8.08 -0.35 4.60
C ASP A 80 8.27 -0.96 3.21
N THR A 81 7.41 -1.90 2.82
CA THR A 81 7.48 -2.55 1.52
C THR A 81 6.77 -1.75 0.45
N THR A 82 6.99 -2.11 -0.82
CA THR A 82 6.32 -1.46 -1.94
C THR A 82 4.81 -1.62 -1.86
N GLU A 83 4.34 -2.82 -1.49
CA GLU A 83 2.92 -3.07 -1.28
C GLU A 83 2.36 -2.23 -0.13
N GLY A 84 3.04 -2.18 1.01
CA GLY A 84 2.58 -1.39 2.16
C GLY A 84 2.48 0.09 1.87
N ARG A 85 3.48 0.67 1.18
CA ARG A 85 3.43 2.07 0.72
C ARG A 85 2.28 2.32 -0.25
N LEU A 86 2.07 1.42 -1.21
CA LEU A 86 0.96 1.51 -2.14
C LEU A 86 -0.40 1.44 -1.42
N CYS A 87 -0.54 0.55 -0.44
CA CYS A 87 -1.73 0.40 0.39
C CYS A 87 -1.98 1.59 1.32
N ALA A 88 -0.93 2.26 1.79
CA ALA A 88 -1.06 3.50 2.55
C ALA A 88 -1.55 4.65 1.65
N ALA A 89 -0.96 4.77 0.46
CA ALA A 89 -1.35 5.75 -0.54
C ALA A 89 -2.81 5.54 -1.00
N SER A 90 -3.22 4.29 -1.27
CA SER A 90 -4.59 3.96 -1.68
C SER A 90 -5.60 4.29 -0.60
N ALA A 91 -5.33 3.96 0.67
CA ALA A 91 -6.23 4.25 1.77
C ALA A 91 -6.51 5.75 1.87
N ARG A 92 -5.46 6.57 1.78
CA ARG A 92 -5.55 8.04 1.83
C ARG A 92 -6.38 8.57 0.66
N VAL A 93 -6.10 8.13 -0.57
CA VAL A 93 -6.81 8.64 -1.75
C VAL A 93 -8.26 8.16 -1.80
N ALA A 94 -8.50 6.87 -1.53
CA ALA A 94 -9.84 6.28 -1.56
C ALA A 94 -10.77 6.89 -0.51
N PHE A 95 -10.23 7.33 0.63
CA PHE A 95 -11.00 8.05 1.65
C PHE A 95 -11.58 9.38 1.15
N TYR A 96 -10.82 10.11 0.33
CA TYR A 96 -11.25 11.40 -0.23
C TYR A 96 -11.89 11.28 -1.62
N ALA A 97 -11.85 10.10 -2.24
CA ALA A 97 -12.45 9.90 -3.55
C ALA A 97 -13.98 10.05 -3.42
N PRO A 98 -14.63 10.86 -4.28
CA PRO A 98 -16.08 11.01 -4.26
C PRO A 98 -16.71 9.62 -4.38
N SER A 99 -17.72 9.32 -3.55
CA SER A 99 -18.43 8.05 -3.68
C SER A 99 -19.04 7.98 -5.09
N GLN A 100 -18.90 6.84 -5.75
CA GLN A 100 -19.68 6.56 -6.95
C GLN A 100 -21.14 6.41 -6.48
N THR A 101 -21.87 7.52 -6.32
CA THR A 101 -23.32 7.46 -6.25
C THR A 101 -23.76 6.94 -7.61
N LYS A 102 -23.98 5.63 -7.71
CA LYS A 102 -24.75 5.05 -8.79
C LYS A 102 -26.11 5.72 -8.69
N GLY A 103 -26.33 6.75 -9.51
CA GLY A 103 -27.65 7.36 -9.62
C GLY A 103 -28.56 6.24 -10.05
N ASP A 104 -29.42 5.78 -9.15
CA ASP A 104 -30.55 4.97 -9.58
C ASP A 104 -31.31 5.87 -10.55
N GLU A 105 -31.32 5.49 -11.83
CA GLU A 105 -32.01 6.19 -12.91
C GLU A 105 -33.52 6.06 -12.72
N ARG A 106 -34.03 6.61 -11.62
CA ARG A 106 -35.43 6.89 -11.38
C ARG A 106 -35.58 8.38 -11.61
N THR A 107 -35.76 8.73 -12.88
CA THR A 107 -36.32 10.02 -13.28
C THR A 107 -37.64 10.18 -12.52
N PHE A 108 -37.67 11.03 -11.49
CA PHE A 108 -38.92 11.48 -10.90
C PHE A 108 -39.62 12.32 -11.96
N GLY A 109 -40.56 11.72 -12.68
CA GLY A 109 -41.45 12.48 -13.56
C GLY A 109 -42.13 13.55 -12.73
N VAL A 110 -41.91 14.82 -13.09
CA VAL A 110 -42.63 15.95 -12.51
C VAL A 110 -44.09 15.76 -12.89
N GLY A 111 -44.89 15.24 -11.96
CA GLY A 111 -46.33 15.17 -12.11
C GLY A 111 -46.90 16.58 -12.16
N THR A 112 -47.24 17.05 -13.36
CA THR A 112 -48.06 18.25 -13.54
C THR A 112 -49.51 17.87 -13.24
N HIS A 113 -50.05 18.42 -12.16
CA HIS A 113 -51.47 18.37 -11.84
C HIS A 113 -52.10 19.75 -12.05
#